data_AF-V5L1G8-F1
#
_entry.id   AF-V5L1G8-F1
#
_cell.length_a   1.000
_cell.length_b   1.000
_cell.length_c   1.000
_cell.angle_alpha   90.00
_cell.angle_beta   90.00
_cell.angle_gamma   90.00
#
_symmetry.space_group_name_H-M   'P 1'
#
loop_
_entity.id
_entity.type
_entity.pdbx_description
1 polymer ?
#
loop_
_entity_poly.entity_id
_entity_poly.type
_entity_poly.pdbx_seq_one_letter_code
_entity_poly.pdbx_strand_id
1 'polypeptide(L)'
;MTVYNATFTINFYNEGEWGGPEPYGYIKAYLTNPDHDFEIWKQDDWGKSTPERSTYTQTIKISSDTGSPINQMCFYGDVKEYDVGNADDILAYPSQKVCSTPGVTVRLDGDEKGSYATIKYSLTPA
;
A
#
# COMPACT_ATOMS: atom_id res chain seq x y z
N MET A 1 -3.40 12.88 23.79
CA MET A 1 -3.31 11.91 22.68
C MET A 1 -2.07 12.27 21.87
N THR A 2 -1.09 11.38 21.79
CA THR A 2 0.13 11.63 21.01
C THR A 2 -0.17 11.39 19.54
N VAL A 3 0.17 12.36 18.69
CA VAL A 3 0.02 12.27 17.24
C VAL A 3 1.39 12.01 16.64
N TYR A 4 1.44 11.16 15.62
CA TYR A 4 2.65 10.81 14.88
C TYR A 4 2.52 11.21 13.41
N ASN A 5 3.61 11.70 12.83
CA ASN A 5 3.79 11.70 11.38
C ASN A 5 4.23 10.30 10.98
N ALA A 6 3.35 9.56 10.31
CA ALA A 6 3.63 8.26 9.74
C ALA A 6 4.01 8.41 8.27
N THR A 7 5.26 8.07 7.94
CA THR A 7 5.76 8.11 6.56
C THR A 7 5.75 6.70 5.99
N PHE A 8 4.98 6.51 4.93
CA PHE A 8 4.84 5.26 4.17
C PHE A 8 5.68 5.34 2.90
N THR A 9 6.43 4.29 2.63
CA THR A 9 7.08 4.05 1.33
C THR A 9 6.51 2.77 0.77
N ILE A 10 5.87 2.87 -0.39
CA ILE A 10 5.22 1.79 -1.12
C ILE A 10 6.02 1.54 -2.38
N ASN A 11 6.35 0.29 -2.68
CA ASN A 11 6.88 -0.11 -3.98
C ASN A 11 5.95 -1.10 -4.66
N PHE A 12 5.78 -0.92 -5.97
CA PHE A 12 4.97 -1.76 -6.84
C PHE A 12 5.91 -2.55 -7.74
N TYR A 13 5.58 -3.82 -7.95
CA TYR A 13 6.35 -4.74 -8.76
C TYR A 13 5.38 -5.49 -9.67
N ASN A 14 5.69 -5.52 -10.96
CA ASN A 14 5.06 -6.37 -11.94
C ASN A 14 6.15 -6.81 -12.93
N GLU A 15 6.37 -8.12 -13.07
CA GLU A 15 7.36 -8.66 -14.02
C GLU A 15 6.66 -9.00 -15.34
N GLY A 16 7.06 -8.39 -16.46
CA GLY A 16 6.53 -8.80 -17.77
C GLY A 16 6.37 -7.68 -18.79
N GLU A 17 6.27 -6.43 -18.34
CA GLU A 17 6.00 -5.28 -19.21
C GLU A 17 7.21 -4.36 -19.45
N TRP A 18 7.08 -3.48 -20.45
CA TRP A 18 8.09 -2.49 -20.80
C TRP A 18 7.97 -1.25 -19.92
N GLY A 19 8.93 -1.04 -19.03
CA GLY A 19 8.97 0.13 -18.15
C GLY A 19 8.70 -0.23 -16.70
N GLY A 20 8.34 0.74 -15.88
CA GLY A 20 7.81 0.51 -14.55
C GLY A 20 6.32 0.11 -14.59
N PRO A 21 5.78 -0.37 -13.47
CA PRO A 21 4.37 -0.75 -13.35
C PRO A 21 3.46 0.48 -13.44
N GLU A 22 2.23 0.31 -13.93
CA GLU A 22 1.17 1.33 -14.00
C GLU A 22 0.01 0.99 -13.03
N PRO A 23 0.25 1.02 -11.71
CA PRO A 23 -0.72 0.51 -10.74
C PRO A 23 -1.92 1.44 -10.58
N TYR A 24 -3.12 0.85 -10.51
CA TYR A 24 -4.36 1.50 -10.11
C TYR A 24 -5.06 0.73 -8.97
N GLY A 25 -6.00 1.39 -8.30
CA GLY A 25 -6.73 0.89 -7.14
C GLY A 25 -6.37 1.64 -5.85
N TYR A 26 -6.22 0.90 -4.75
CA TYR A 26 -5.91 1.49 -3.44
C TYR A 26 -5.08 0.58 -2.53
N ILE A 27 -4.36 1.21 -1.60
CA ILE A 27 -3.76 0.55 -0.43
C ILE A 27 -4.24 1.29 0.81
N LYS A 28 -4.72 0.52 1.79
CA LYS A 28 -5.23 1.02 3.06
C LYS A 28 -4.45 0.45 4.22
N ALA A 29 -4.44 1.20 5.31
CA ALA A 29 -3.85 0.81 6.57
C ALA A 29 -4.84 0.99 7.73
N TYR A 30 -4.68 0.19 8.78
CA TYR A 30 -5.37 0.36 10.05
C TYR A 30 -4.46 -0.05 11.21
N LEU A 31 -4.71 0.46 12.41
CA LEU A 31 -3.91 0.15 13.60
C LEU A 31 -4.32 -1.19 14.22
N THR A 32 -5.52 -1.22 14.81
CA THR A 32 -6.06 -2.37 15.54
C THR A 32 -7.46 -2.75 15.05
N ASN A 33 -8.30 -1.76 14.75
CA ASN A 33 -9.65 -1.97 14.23
C ASN A 33 -9.68 -1.86 12.68
N PRO A 34 -10.00 -2.94 11.94
CA PRO A 34 -10.14 -2.90 10.48
C PRO A 34 -11.18 -1.90 9.96
N ASP A 35 -12.21 -1.59 10.76
CA ASP A 35 -13.25 -0.63 10.37
C ASP A 35 -12.77 0.83 10.42
N HIS A 36 -11.61 1.08 11.04
CA HIS A 36 -10.98 2.41 11.14
C HIS A 36 -9.78 2.51 10.18
N ASP A 37 -9.96 2.02 8.96
CA ASP A 37 -8.93 2.11 7.94
C ASP A 37 -8.80 3.52 7.33
N PHE A 38 -7.66 3.76 6.72
CA PHE A 38 -7.38 4.98 5.95
C PHE A 38 -6.54 4.64 4.72
N GLU A 39 -6.77 5.37 3.62
CA GLU A 39 -6.02 5.21 2.38
C GLU A 39 -4.61 5.81 2.54
N ILE A 40 -3.58 5.03 2.19
CA ILE A 40 -2.17 5.46 2.12
C ILE A 40 -1.67 5.58 0.68
N TRP A 41 -2.47 5.13 -0.28
CA TRP A 41 -2.30 5.35 -1.71
C TRP A 41 -3.61 5.07 -2.43
N LYS A 42 -3.89 5.84 -3.48
CA LYS A 42 -5.04 5.69 -4.35
C LYS A 42 -4.70 6.20 -5.75
N GLN A 43 -5.12 5.46 -6.77
CA GLN A 43 -5.10 5.86 -8.16
C GLN A 43 -6.33 5.27 -8.83
N ASP A 44 -7.13 6.08 -9.50
CA ASP A 44 -8.25 5.56 -10.29
C ASP A 44 -7.74 4.90 -11.57
N ASP A 45 -8.50 3.94 -12.09
CA ASP A 45 -8.19 3.31 -13.38
C ASP A 45 -8.42 4.30 -14.53
N TRP A 46 -7.34 4.67 -15.22
CA TRP A 46 -7.38 5.49 -16.43
C TRP A 46 -6.92 4.70 -17.66
N GLY A 47 -6.92 3.37 -17.58
CA GLY A 47 -6.37 2.44 -18.57
C GLY A 47 -4.94 2.81 -18.94
N LYS A 48 -4.66 2.93 -20.24
CA LYS A 48 -3.37 3.39 -20.79
C LYS A 48 -2.87 4.78 -20.35
N SER A 49 -3.66 5.52 -19.57
CA SER A 49 -3.29 6.82 -19.02
C SER A 49 -3.02 6.75 -17.51
N THR A 50 -3.11 5.57 -16.92
CA THR A 50 -2.67 5.32 -15.54
C THR A 50 -1.17 5.62 -15.46
N PRO A 51 -0.71 6.39 -14.46
CA PRO A 51 0.68 6.81 -14.39
C PRO A 51 1.60 5.65 -14.00
N GLU A 52 2.72 5.53 -14.71
CA GLU A 52 3.84 4.69 -14.29
C GLU A 52 4.31 5.07 -12.87
N ARG A 53 4.38 4.08 -11.98
CA ARG A 53 4.71 4.27 -10.56
C ARG A 53 5.29 3.01 -9.93
N SER A 54 6.61 2.92 -9.92
CA SER A 54 7.34 1.90 -9.15
C SER A 54 7.41 2.19 -7.64
N THR A 55 7.43 3.47 -7.25
CA THR A 55 7.52 3.88 -5.84
C THR A 55 6.58 5.05 -5.53
N TYR A 56 5.97 5.02 -4.34
CA TYR A 56 5.19 6.12 -3.78
C TYR A 56 5.59 6.38 -2.33
N THR A 57 5.69 7.65 -1.94
CA THR A 57 5.91 8.03 -0.55
C THR A 57 4.85 9.02 -0.11
N GLN A 58 4.26 8.80 1.07
CA GLN A 58 3.31 9.72 1.68
C GLN A 58 3.49 9.79 3.18
N THR A 59 3.20 10.95 3.77
CA THR A 59 3.18 11.14 5.22
C THR A 59 1.76 11.49 5.67
N ILE A 60 1.26 10.79 6.68
CA ILE A 60 -0.08 11.00 7.27
C ILE A 60 0.05 11.19 8.78
N LYS A 61 -0.75 12.10 9.34
CA LYS A 61 -0.88 12.23 10.80
C LYS A 61 -1.82 11.18 11.36
N ILE A 62 -1.34 10.38 12.29
CA ILE A 62 -2.11 9.29 12.91
C ILE A 62 -1.95 9.29 14.43
N SER A 63 -2.91 8.69 15.12
CA SER A 63 -2.88 8.46 16.56
C SER A 63 -3.59 7.16 16.90
N SER A 64 -3.16 6.49 17.97
CA SER A 64 -3.91 5.36 18.53
C SER A 64 -5.07 5.87 19.40
N ASP A 65 -6.10 5.04 19.57
CA ASP A 65 -7.27 5.38 20.40
C ASP A 65 -6.89 5.74 21.84
N THR A 66 -5.87 5.07 22.39
CA THR A 66 -5.37 5.32 23.75
C THR A 66 -4.30 6.42 23.81
N GLY A 67 -3.83 6.92 22.66
CA GLY A 67 -2.68 7.81 22.55
C GLY A 67 -1.34 7.15 22.92
N SER A 68 -1.30 5.83 23.09
CA SER A 68 -0.09 5.04 23.30
C SER A 68 0.76 4.96 22.03
N PRO A 69 2.07 4.68 22.14
CA PRO A 69 2.92 4.45 20.98
C PRO A 69 2.35 3.39 20.04
N ILE A 70 2.36 3.68 18.74
CA ILE A 70 1.91 2.76 17.70
C ILE A 70 3.00 1.71 17.51
N ASN A 71 2.70 0.46 17.88
CA ASN A 71 3.60 -0.67 17.78
C ASN A 71 3.24 -1.64 16.63
N GLN A 72 2.06 -1.49 16.03
CA GLN A 72 1.59 -2.32 14.93
C GLN A 72 0.78 -1.50 13.95
N MET A 73 0.87 -1.86 12.67
CA MET A 73 -0.04 -1.41 11.63
C MET A 73 -0.30 -2.56 10.66
N CYS A 74 -1.54 -2.68 10.21
CA CYS A 74 -1.98 -3.68 9.25
C CYS A 74 -2.33 -3.03 7.92
N PHE A 75 -2.01 -3.73 6.83
CA PHE A 75 -2.13 -3.23 5.46
C PHE A 75 -2.89 -4.23 4.61
N TYR A 76 -3.63 -3.70 3.64
CA TYR A 76 -4.26 -4.45 2.57
C TYR A 76 -4.49 -3.53 1.36
N GLY A 77 -4.70 -4.09 0.18
CA GLY A 77 -4.94 -3.29 -1.02
C GLY A 77 -5.67 -4.07 -2.10
N ASP A 78 -6.41 -3.35 -2.93
CA ASP A 78 -6.89 -3.83 -4.23
C ASP A 78 -6.04 -3.08 -5.24
N VAL A 79 -4.98 -3.72 -5.73
CA VAL A 79 -3.99 -3.10 -6.62
C VAL A 79 -3.89 -3.95 -7.86
N LYS A 80 -4.05 -3.30 -9.00
CA LYS A 80 -4.00 -3.93 -10.31
C LYS A 80 -3.17 -3.09 -11.25
N GLU A 81 -2.75 -3.69 -12.35
CA GLU A 81 -2.06 -3.03 -13.44
C GLU A 81 -2.85 -3.24 -14.73
N TYR A 82 -2.95 -2.18 -15.53
CA TYR A 82 -3.65 -2.25 -16.79
C TYR A 82 -2.80 -2.99 -17.82
N ASP A 83 -3.29 -4.12 -18.35
CA ASP A 83 -2.65 -4.83 -19.47
C ASP A 83 -3.39 -4.48 -20.78
N VAL A 84 -2.66 -3.98 -21.78
CA VAL A 84 -3.20 -3.59 -23.09
C VAL A 84 -3.74 -4.80 -23.88
N GLY A 85 -3.25 -6.01 -23.61
CA GLY A 85 -3.48 -7.23 -24.38
C GLY A 85 -4.23 -8.36 -23.67
N ASN A 86 -4.31 -8.35 -22.33
CA ASN A 86 -4.94 -9.39 -21.52
C ASN A 86 -5.89 -8.82 -20.45
N ALA A 87 -6.36 -9.67 -19.53
CA ALA A 87 -6.93 -9.23 -18.27
C ALA A 87 -5.85 -8.57 -17.39
N ASP A 88 -6.23 -7.55 -16.63
CA ASP A 88 -5.36 -6.82 -15.70
C ASP A 88 -4.62 -7.74 -14.74
N ASP A 89 -3.32 -7.47 -14.54
CA ASP A 89 -2.50 -8.15 -13.55
C ASP A 89 -2.89 -7.70 -12.14
N ILE A 90 -2.97 -8.62 -11.19
CA ILE A 90 -3.31 -8.32 -9.80
C ILE A 90 -2.03 -8.25 -8.98
N LEU A 91 -1.68 -7.07 -8.47
CA LEU A 91 -0.52 -6.86 -7.60
C LEU A 91 -0.86 -7.06 -6.11
N ALA A 92 -2.12 -6.90 -5.70
CA ALA A 92 -2.54 -7.16 -4.33
C ALA A 92 -4.04 -7.46 -4.26
N TYR A 93 -4.40 -8.47 -3.46
CA TYR A 93 -5.79 -8.80 -3.15
C TYR A 93 -6.27 -8.13 -1.85
N PRO A 94 -7.46 -7.50 -1.85
CA PRO A 94 -7.97 -6.82 -0.65
C PRO A 94 -8.34 -7.79 0.47
N SER A 95 -8.47 -9.08 0.17
CA SER A 95 -8.70 -10.13 1.15
C SER A 95 -7.47 -10.41 2.03
N GLN A 96 -6.25 -10.16 1.53
CA GLN A 96 -5.00 -10.38 2.26
C GLN A 96 -4.69 -9.20 3.17
N LYS A 97 -4.58 -9.45 4.48
CA LYS A 97 -4.16 -8.46 5.48
C LYS A 97 -2.82 -8.88 6.06
N VAL A 98 -1.84 -7.98 6.06
CA VAL A 98 -0.52 -8.23 6.63
C VAL A 98 -0.15 -7.11 7.58
N CYS A 99 0.29 -7.46 8.78
CA CYS A 99 0.64 -6.50 9.81
C CYS A 99 2.15 -6.52 10.08
N SER A 100 2.71 -5.38 10.45
CA SER A 100 4.09 -5.28 10.91
C SER A 100 4.26 -4.22 11.98
N THR A 101 5.43 -4.26 12.62
CA THR A 101 5.92 -3.18 13.49
C THR A 101 6.62 -2.11 12.64
N PRO A 102 6.78 -0.86 13.15
CA PRO A 102 7.45 0.20 12.41
C PRO A 102 8.87 -0.21 12.00
N GLY A 103 9.24 0.10 10.76
CA GLY A 103 10.54 -0.25 10.19
C GLY A 103 10.63 -1.65 9.54
N VAL A 104 9.65 -2.53 9.77
CA VAL A 104 9.55 -3.83 9.10
C VAL A 104 8.70 -3.68 7.83
N THR A 105 9.24 -4.14 6.70
CA THR A 105 8.55 -4.14 5.40
C THR A 105 7.55 -5.30 5.32
N VAL A 106 6.32 -5.01 4.88
CA VAL A 106 5.32 -6.02 4.51
C VAL A 106 5.27 -6.21 3.00
N ARG A 107 4.85 -7.40 2.57
CA ARG A 107 4.54 -7.74 1.17
C ARG A 107 3.06 -8.13 1.09
N LEU A 108 2.35 -7.54 0.14
CA LEU A 108 1.03 -7.97 -0.32
C LEU A 108 1.24 -8.69 -1.64
N ASP A 109 0.79 -9.93 -1.73
CA ASP A 109 1.00 -10.80 -2.88
C ASP A 109 -0.13 -10.63 -3.89
N GLY A 110 0.27 -10.62 -5.16
CA GLY A 110 -0.59 -10.66 -6.32
C GLY A 110 -0.97 -12.06 -6.77
N ASP A 111 -1.41 -12.16 -8.02
CA ASP A 111 -1.66 -13.43 -8.72
C ASP A 111 -0.39 -14.16 -9.14
N GLU A 112 0.68 -13.43 -9.44
CA GLU A 112 1.98 -13.98 -9.81
C GLU A 112 3.10 -13.70 -8.80
N LYS A 113 4.22 -14.43 -8.91
CA LYS A 113 5.38 -14.22 -8.02
C LYS A 113 6.05 -12.85 -8.22
N GLY A 114 6.03 -12.36 -9.46
CA GLY A 114 6.58 -11.06 -9.87
C GLY A 114 5.65 -9.87 -9.59
N SER A 115 4.37 -10.14 -9.34
CA SER A 115 3.31 -9.14 -9.16
C SER A 115 3.00 -8.99 -7.67
N TYR A 116 3.49 -7.91 -7.06
CA TYR A 116 3.31 -7.67 -5.63
C TYR A 116 3.51 -6.19 -5.26
N ALA A 117 3.01 -5.82 -4.09
CA ALA A 117 3.31 -4.53 -3.47
C ALA A 117 4.09 -4.73 -2.15
N THR A 118 5.02 -3.82 -1.85
CA THR A 118 5.67 -3.77 -0.53
C THR A 118 5.42 -2.44 0.15
N ILE A 119 5.25 -2.47 1.47
CA ILE A 119 5.01 -1.27 2.28
C ILE A 119 5.98 -1.27 3.45
N LYS A 120 6.67 -0.14 3.65
CA LYS A 120 7.46 0.15 4.84
C LYS A 120 6.97 1.46 5.43
N TYR A 121 6.92 1.53 6.77
CA TYR A 121 6.55 2.77 7.44
C TYR A 121 7.46 3.11 8.61
N SER A 122 7.57 4.40 8.89
CA SER A 122 8.26 4.97 10.05
C SER A 122 7.37 5.99 10.75
N LEU A 123 7.63 6.23 12.04
CA LEU A 123 6.84 7.13 12.88
C LEU A 123 7.76 8.15 13.55
N THR A 124 7.37 9.42 13.52
CA THR A 124 7.97 10.49 14.33
C THR A 124 6.87 11.26 15.05
N PRO A 125 7.12 11.83 16.25
CA PRO A 125 6.16 12.74 16.87
C PRO A 125 5.79 13.90 15.92
N ALA A 126 4.50 14.25 15.86
CA ALA A 126 3.96 15.27 14.97
C ALA A 126 4.01 16.71 15.50
#